data_AF-A0A1S6HSG2-F1
#
_entry.id   AF-A0A1S6HSG2-F1
#
_cell.length_a   1.000
_cell.length_b   1.000
_cell.length_c   1.000
_cell.angle_alpha   90.00
_cell.angle_beta   90.00
_cell.angle_gamma   90.00
#
_symmetry.space_group_name_H-M   'P 1'
#
loop_
_entity.id
_entity.type
_entity.pdbx_description
1 polymer ?
#
loop_
_entity_poly.entity_id
_entity_poly.type
_entity_poly.pdbx_seq_one_letter_code
_entity_poly.pdbx_strand_id
1 'polypeptide(L)'
;MKTILRLNSLSGILALCSQMVMATDIEQIDAAANRMNLEQLHTLSQQSQDYVQAYANYRLAISANILGQPVVASAALNSAQTDLEALNQVSSNAENLALLASVYGMQIGFNPLKASVYGTKFGLTLSQAQTLEPNNPRVMLIEAISAFNTPPAYGGSIENAISLSSKAIDLFANPCDNICWGLAEAYTWRGLAKQSNGDRQGAIDDWHEAVNIQPDYGWAHFLLEQDKDASQ
;
A
#
# COMPACT_ATOMS: atom_id res chain seq x y z
N MET A 1 -55.94 -16.63 16.54
CA MET A 1 -54.51 -16.98 16.76
C MET A 1 -53.70 -16.20 15.74
N LYS A 2 -52.84 -15.27 16.19
CA LYS A 2 -52.06 -14.37 15.33
C LYS A 2 -50.83 -15.09 14.79
N THR A 3 -50.69 -15.10 13.47
CA THR A 3 -49.48 -15.52 12.75
C THR A 3 -48.41 -14.44 12.92
N ILE A 4 -47.29 -14.77 13.56
CA ILE A 4 -46.10 -13.91 13.62
C ILE A 4 -45.21 -14.31 12.44
N LEU A 5 -45.18 -13.47 11.40
CA LEU A 5 -44.14 -13.54 10.36
C LEU A 5 -42.88 -12.89 10.93
N ARG A 6 -41.80 -13.66 11.08
CA ARG A 6 -40.46 -13.11 11.34
C ARG A 6 -39.91 -12.57 10.02
N LEU A 7 -39.73 -11.25 9.90
CA LEU A 7 -38.91 -10.65 8.85
C LEU A 7 -37.44 -10.93 9.16
N ASN A 8 -36.78 -11.70 8.30
CA ASN A 8 -35.32 -11.81 8.27
C ASN A 8 -34.74 -10.78 7.29
N SER A 9 -33.74 -10.05 7.78
CA SER A 9 -32.54 -9.56 7.09
C SER A 9 -32.69 -8.72 5.82
N LEU A 10 -32.78 -7.38 5.98
CA LEU A 10 -32.46 -6.41 4.92
C LEU A 10 -31.00 -5.91 4.96
N SER A 11 -30.26 -6.22 6.04
CA SER A 11 -28.91 -5.68 6.28
C SER A 11 -27.81 -6.30 5.42
N GLY A 12 -28.02 -7.50 4.85
CA GLY A 12 -26.99 -8.19 4.08
C GLY A 12 -26.73 -7.61 2.68
N ILE A 13 -27.77 -7.12 2.01
CA ILE A 13 -27.67 -6.66 0.60
C ILE A 13 -26.95 -5.31 0.50
N LEU A 14 -27.15 -4.39 1.45
CA LEU A 14 -26.46 -3.09 1.46
C LEU A 14 -24.94 -3.25 1.66
N ALA A 15 -24.52 -4.13 2.58
CA ALA A 15 -23.11 -4.33 2.89
C ALA A 15 -22.32 -4.90 1.70
N LEU A 16 -22.87 -5.89 1.00
CA LEU A 16 -22.28 -6.47 -0.22
C LEU A 16 -22.11 -5.44 -1.34
N CYS A 17 -23.05 -4.50 -1.49
CA CYS A 17 -22.96 -3.45 -2.51
C CYS A 17 -21.85 -2.45 -2.21
N SER A 18 -21.68 -2.03 -0.95
CA SER A 18 -20.62 -1.11 -0.54
C SER A 18 -19.22 -1.72 -0.70
N GLN A 19 -19.09 -3.02 -0.44
CA GLN A 19 -17.84 -3.77 -0.58
C GLN A 19 -17.34 -3.82 -2.03
N MET A 20 -18.24 -4.11 -2.98
CA MET A 20 -17.90 -4.14 -4.40
C MET A 20 -17.49 -2.75 -4.95
N VAL A 21 -18.11 -1.67 -4.46
CA VAL A 21 -17.77 -0.30 -4.86
C VAL A 21 -16.33 0.04 -4.45
N MET A 22 -15.96 -0.25 -3.20
CA MET A 22 -14.61 0.02 -2.69
C MET A 22 -13.53 -0.70 -3.49
N ALA A 23 -13.71 -1.99 -3.79
CA ALA A 23 -12.76 -2.75 -4.58
C ALA A 23 -12.57 -2.16 -5.99
N THR A 24 -13.68 -1.71 -6.60
CA THR A 24 -13.67 -1.06 -7.92
C THR A 24 -12.94 0.28 -7.90
N ASP A 25 -13.12 1.08 -6.85
CA ASP A 25 -12.45 2.39 -6.73
C ASP A 25 -10.94 2.22 -6.51
N ILE A 26 -10.51 1.23 -5.71
CA ILE A 26 -9.09 0.89 -5.53
C ILE A 26 -8.45 0.49 -6.86
N GLU A 27 -9.14 -0.34 -7.67
CA GLU A 27 -8.65 -0.74 -8.99
C GLU A 27 -8.49 0.48 -9.93
N GLN A 28 -9.44 1.41 -9.93
CA GLN A 28 -9.35 2.64 -10.72
C GLN A 28 -8.19 3.53 -10.29
N ILE A 29 -7.96 3.66 -8.98
CA ILE A 29 -6.83 4.42 -8.43
C ILE A 29 -5.51 3.78 -8.87
N ASP A 30 -5.40 2.46 -8.78
CA ASP A 30 -4.20 1.73 -9.18
C ASP A 30 -3.91 1.90 -10.68
N ALA A 31 -4.95 1.79 -11.51
CA ALA A 31 -4.83 1.98 -12.95
C ALA A 31 -4.47 3.43 -13.33
N ALA A 32 -4.88 4.43 -12.53
CA ALA A 32 -4.47 5.82 -12.72
C ALA A 32 -3.00 6.03 -12.30
N ALA A 33 -2.58 5.43 -11.19
CA ALA A 33 -1.20 5.49 -10.69
C ALA A 33 -0.20 4.80 -11.63
N ASN A 34 -0.57 3.64 -12.17
CA ASN A 34 0.25 2.90 -13.14
C ASN A 34 0.49 3.68 -14.43
N ARG A 35 -0.47 4.53 -14.83
CA ARG A 35 -0.34 5.44 -15.97
C ARG A 35 0.25 6.81 -15.59
N MET A 36 0.68 6.99 -14.33
CA MET A 36 1.17 8.26 -13.77
C MET A 36 0.21 9.44 -14.02
N ASN A 37 -1.10 9.17 -14.05
CA ASN A 37 -2.13 10.16 -14.36
C ASN A 37 -2.53 10.94 -13.10
N LEU A 38 -1.80 12.02 -12.80
CA LEU A 38 -2.04 12.85 -11.62
C LEU A 38 -3.41 13.53 -11.61
N GLU A 39 -3.92 13.93 -12.77
CA GLU A 39 -5.24 14.58 -12.88
C GLU A 39 -6.36 13.60 -12.49
N GLN A 40 -6.28 12.36 -12.96
CA GLN A 40 -7.23 11.32 -12.59
C GLN A 40 -7.11 10.96 -11.12
N LEU A 41 -5.89 10.80 -10.57
CA LEU A 41 -5.68 10.52 -9.15
C LEU A 41 -6.23 11.62 -8.25
N HIS A 42 -6.03 12.88 -8.63
CA HIS A 42 -6.61 14.02 -7.93
C HIS A 42 -8.14 14.01 -8.02
N THR A 43 -8.71 13.71 -9.20
CA THR A 43 -10.17 13.59 -9.35
C THR A 43 -10.76 12.50 -8.47
N LEU A 44 -10.13 11.31 -8.48
CA LEU A 44 -10.54 10.18 -7.64
C LEU A 44 -10.43 10.53 -6.14
N SER A 45 -9.39 11.25 -5.72
CA SER A 45 -9.27 11.66 -4.31
C SER A 45 -10.35 12.65 -3.86
N GLN A 46 -10.91 13.47 -4.77
CA GLN A 46 -12.02 14.37 -4.43
C GLN A 46 -13.40 13.70 -4.48
N GLN A 47 -13.55 12.61 -5.23
CA GLN A 47 -14.82 11.90 -5.41
C GLN A 47 -15.01 10.73 -4.44
N SER A 48 -13.91 10.23 -3.88
CA SER A 48 -13.90 9.15 -2.90
C SER A 48 -14.15 9.67 -1.49
N GLN A 49 -14.32 8.77 -0.53
CA GLN A 49 -14.40 9.07 0.89
C GLN A 49 -13.56 8.07 1.69
N ASP A 50 -13.34 8.38 2.96
CA ASP A 50 -12.72 7.49 3.94
C ASP A 50 -11.39 6.88 3.43
N TYR A 51 -11.25 5.55 3.52
CA TYR A 51 -10.04 4.83 3.15
C TYR A 51 -9.67 5.03 1.68
N VAL A 52 -10.66 5.03 0.77
CA VAL A 52 -10.41 5.16 -0.67
C VAL A 52 -9.86 6.55 -1.01
N GLN A 53 -10.39 7.59 -0.37
CA GLN A 53 -9.85 8.95 -0.52
C GLN A 53 -8.40 9.01 -0.02
N ALA A 54 -8.12 8.45 1.16
CA ALA A 54 -6.76 8.42 1.69
C ALA A 54 -5.80 7.63 0.77
N TYR A 55 -6.26 6.51 0.23
CA TYR A 55 -5.48 5.69 -0.70
C TYR A 55 -5.22 6.40 -2.04
N ALA A 56 -6.22 7.10 -2.60
CA ALA A 56 -6.05 7.93 -3.79
C ALA A 56 -4.99 9.03 -3.57
N ASN A 57 -5.03 9.70 -2.41
CA ASN A 57 -4.03 10.70 -2.03
C ASN A 57 -2.63 10.08 -1.82
N TYR A 58 -2.55 8.87 -1.25
CA TYR A 58 -1.29 8.14 -1.11
C TYR A 58 -0.67 7.82 -2.48
N ARG A 59 -1.46 7.28 -3.42
CA ARG A 59 -1.00 6.97 -4.78
C ARG A 59 -0.68 8.24 -5.59
N LEU A 60 -1.47 9.30 -5.42
CA LEU A 60 -1.17 10.64 -5.96
C LEU A 60 0.19 11.12 -5.47
N ALA A 61 0.50 10.95 -4.18
CA ALA A 61 1.78 11.37 -3.64
C ALA A 61 2.96 10.61 -4.25
N ILE A 62 2.85 9.29 -4.38
CA ILE A 62 3.89 8.46 -5.01
C ILE A 62 4.12 8.90 -6.46
N SER A 63 3.05 8.96 -7.27
CA SER A 63 3.16 9.34 -8.69
C SER A 63 3.70 10.75 -8.85
N ALA A 64 3.25 11.71 -8.03
CA ALA A 64 3.75 13.08 -8.07
C ALA A 64 5.24 13.15 -7.69
N ASN A 65 5.68 12.37 -6.71
CA ASN A 65 7.10 12.30 -6.33
C ASN A 65 7.96 11.78 -7.49
N ILE A 66 7.53 10.70 -8.14
CA ILE A 66 8.24 10.10 -9.28
C ILE A 66 8.34 11.11 -10.44
N LEU A 67 7.29 11.89 -10.68
CA LEU A 67 7.28 12.94 -11.71
C LEU A 67 7.96 14.25 -11.29
N GLY A 68 8.65 14.29 -10.15
CA GLY A 68 9.38 15.47 -9.70
C GLY A 68 8.48 16.63 -9.25
N GLN A 69 7.29 16.33 -8.72
CA GLN A 69 6.32 17.31 -8.20
C GLN A 69 6.20 17.24 -6.67
N PRO A 70 7.24 17.62 -5.91
CA PRO A 70 7.31 17.41 -4.46
C PRO A 70 6.26 18.22 -3.67
N VAL A 71 5.81 19.37 -4.19
CA VAL A 71 4.75 20.17 -3.56
C VAL A 71 3.41 19.43 -3.61
N VAL A 72 3.08 18.85 -4.77
CA VAL A 72 1.87 18.03 -4.93
C VAL A 72 1.96 16.77 -4.07
N ALA A 73 3.12 16.11 -4.08
CA ALA A 73 3.33 14.90 -3.28
C ALA A 73 3.17 15.17 -1.78
N SER A 74 3.77 16.25 -1.27
CA SER A 74 3.66 16.64 0.14
C SER A 74 2.22 17.01 0.52
N ALA A 75 1.50 17.75 -0.33
CA ALA A 75 0.10 18.10 -0.07
C ALA A 75 -0.81 16.85 -0.02
N ALA A 76 -0.59 15.90 -0.94
CA ALA A 76 -1.33 14.65 -0.99
C ALA A 76 -1.02 13.77 0.25
N LEU A 77 0.25 13.65 0.68
CA LEU A 77 0.61 12.96 1.92
C LEU A 77 -0.05 13.57 3.15
N ASN A 78 -0.10 14.89 3.26
CA ASN A 78 -0.75 15.56 4.39
C ASN A 78 -2.27 15.30 4.41
N SER A 79 -2.89 15.23 3.23
CA SER A 79 -4.32 14.90 3.09
C SER A 79 -4.58 13.45 3.53
N ALA A 80 -3.82 12.49 2.99
CA ALA A 80 -3.91 11.08 3.39
C ALA A 80 -3.66 10.89 4.90
N GLN A 81 -2.67 11.57 5.47
CA GLN A 81 -2.40 11.55 6.91
C GLN A 81 -3.64 12.01 7.71
N THR A 82 -4.21 13.16 7.33
CA THR A 82 -5.35 13.76 8.04
C THR A 82 -6.55 12.83 8.02
N ASP A 83 -6.86 12.27 6.85
CA ASP A 83 -8.00 11.38 6.65
C ASP A 83 -7.82 10.09 7.48
N LEU A 84 -6.63 9.47 7.44
CA LEU A 84 -6.36 8.23 8.18
C LEU A 84 -6.26 8.43 9.68
N GLU A 85 -5.72 9.55 10.16
CA GLU A 85 -5.74 9.91 11.58
C GLU A 85 -7.19 10.06 12.08
N ALA A 86 -8.07 10.70 11.30
CA ALA A 86 -9.49 10.83 11.63
C ALA A 86 -10.22 9.49 11.62
N LEU A 87 -10.00 8.64 10.60
CA LEU A 87 -10.61 7.31 10.52
C LEU A 87 -10.22 6.43 11.71
N ASN A 88 -8.95 6.48 12.14
CA ASN A 88 -8.47 5.71 13.28
C ASN A 88 -8.99 6.23 14.63
N GLN A 89 -9.40 7.50 14.72
CA GLN A 89 -10.10 8.01 15.91
C GLN A 89 -11.53 7.48 16.02
N VAL A 90 -12.21 7.24 14.88
CA VAL A 90 -13.59 6.72 14.85
C VAL A 90 -13.62 5.20 14.97
N SER A 91 -12.87 4.51 14.11
CA SER A 91 -12.81 3.05 14.04
C SER A 91 -11.46 2.60 13.49
N SER A 92 -10.51 2.36 14.39
CA SER A 92 -9.19 1.84 14.04
C SER A 92 -9.25 0.38 13.59
N ASN A 93 -8.51 0.06 12.53
CA ASN A 93 -8.30 -1.29 12.02
C ASN A 93 -6.89 -1.40 11.40
N ALA A 94 -6.42 -2.61 11.13
CA ALA A 94 -5.06 -2.83 10.64
C ALA A 94 -4.82 -2.21 9.25
N GLU A 95 -5.83 -2.16 8.40
CA GLU A 95 -5.75 -1.58 7.05
C GLU A 95 -5.47 -0.07 7.08
N ASN A 96 -6.25 0.67 7.87
CA ASN A 96 -6.09 2.10 8.07
C ASN A 96 -4.72 2.40 8.67
N LEU A 97 -4.29 1.61 9.66
CA LEU A 97 -3.00 1.79 10.32
C LEU A 97 -1.82 1.43 9.40
N ALA A 98 -1.93 0.39 8.57
CA ALA A 98 -0.89 0.01 7.61
C ALA A 98 -0.68 1.13 6.56
N LEU A 99 -1.76 1.66 6.01
CA LEU A 99 -1.67 2.79 5.08
C LEU A 99 -1.14 4.06 5.77
N LEU A 100 -1.57 4.33 7.00
CA LEU A 100 -1.08 5.48 7.78
C LEU A 100 0.41 5.37 8.10
N ALA A 101 0.89 4.17 8.48
CA ALA A 101 2.31 3.91 8.65
C ALA A 101 3.06 4.17 7.34
N SER A 102 2.56 3.71 6.21
CA SER A 102 3.17 4.00 4.89
C SER A 102 3.28 5.49 4.60
N VAL A 103 2.24 6.26 4.90
CA VAL A 103 2.23 7.73 4.77
C VAL A 103 3.30 8.37 5.66
N TYR A 104 3.40 7.99 6.93
CA TYR A 104 4.45 8.50 7.82
C TYR A 104 5.84 8.11 7.32
N GLY A 105 6.03 6.88 6.87
CA GLY A 105 7.29 6.39 6.31
C GLY A 105 7.76 7.24 5.12
N MET A 106 6.85 7.56 4.19
CA MET A 106 7.13 8.47 3.09
C MET A 106 7.46 9.89 3.57
N GLN A 107 6.71 10.42 4.54
CA GLN A 107 6.92 11.78 5.07
C GLN A 107 8.29 11.98 5.72
N ILE A 108 8.97 10.92 6.19
CA ILE A 108 10.35 10.99 6.69
C ILE A 108 11.30 11.58 5.63
N GLY A 109 11.16 11.15 4.37
CA GLY A 109 11.98 11.63 3.26
C GLY A 109 11.65 13.04 2.79
N PHE A 110 10.42 13.51 3.03
CA PHE A 110 9.94 14.83 2.60
C PHE A 110 10.20 15.95 3.61
N ASN A 111 10.32 15.62 4.90
CA ASN A 111 10.51 16.61 5.95
C ASN A 111 11.61 16.19 6.93
N PRO A 112 12.89 16.48 6.63
CA PRO A 112 14.01 16.13 7.48
C PRO A 112 13.89 16.65 8.92
N LEU A 113 13.30 17.84 9.11
CA LEU A 113 13.09 18.43 10.44
C LEU A 113 12.06 17.65 11.28
N LYS A 114 11.16 16.92 10.63
CA LYS A 114 10.16 16.07 11.28
C LYS A 114 10.49 14.57 11.19
N ALA A 115 11.67 14.20 10.67
CA ALA A 115 12.04 12.80 10.47
C ALA A 115 11.92 11.97 11.76
N SER A 116 12.37 12.48 12.91
CA SER A 116 12.24 11.79 14.20
C SER A 116 10.77 11.64 14.65
N VAL A 117 9.95 12.66 14.41
CA VAL A 117 8.51 12.63 14.75
C VAL A 117 7.79 11.59 13.89
N TYR A 118 8.01 11.62 12.58
CA TYR A 118 7.41 10.67 11.66
C TYR A 118 7.94 9.24 11.85
N GLY A 119 9.23 9.07 12.17
CA GLY A 119 9.78 7.76 12.54
C GLY A 119 9.14 7.18 13.80
N THR A 120 8.90 8.01 14.82
CA THR A 120 8.19 7.58 16.03
C THR A 120 6.73 7.22 15.72
N LYS A 121 6.03 8.08 14.97
CA LYS A 121 4.65 7.82 14.55
C LYS A 121 4.55 6.55 13.70
N PHE A 122 5.47 6.34 12.77
CA PHE A 122 5.58 5.13 11.96
C PHE A 122 5.65 3.87 12.82
N GLY A 123 6.64 3.80 13.73
CA GLY A 123 6.86 2.61 14.55
C GLY A 123 5.68 2.29 15.47
N LEU A 124 5.09 3.31 16.11
CA LEU A 124 3.91 3.13 16.97
C LEU A 124 2.68 2.67 16.17
N THR A 125 2.44 3.29 15.01
CA THR A 125 1.29 2.97 14.15
C THR A 125 1.40 1.55 13.58
N LEU A 126 2.59 1.17 13.10
CA LEU A 126 2.82 -0.16 12.55
C LEU A 126 2.71 -1.25 13.64
N SER A 127 3.25 -1.01 14.82
CA SER A 127 3.13 -1.93 15.96
C SER A 127 1.67 -2.11 16.39
N GLN A 128 0.87 -1.04 16.36
CA GLN A 128 -0.57 -1.12 16.61
C GLN A 128 -1.28 -1.96 15.53
N ALA A 129 -0.96 -1.76 14.25
CA ALA A 129 -1.54 -2.53 13.15
C ALA A 129 -1.25 -4.04 13.31
N GLN A 130 0.00 -4.38 13.63
CA GLN A 130 0.44 -5.75 13.87
C GLN A 130 -0.26 -6.39 15.08
N THR A 131 -0.52 -5.61 16.13
CA THR A 131 -1.24 -6.08 17.32
C THR A 131 -2.71 -6.39 17.01
N LEU A 132 -3.35 -5.61 16.14
CA LEU A 132 -4.74 -5.83 15.74
C LEU A 132 -4.88 -7.05 14.81
N GLU A 133 -4.05 -7.12 13.77
CA GLU A 133 -4.10 -8.20 12.77
C GLU A 133 -2.70 -8.64 12.36
N PRO A 134 -2.07 -9.59 13.08
CA PRO A 134 -0.69 -10.03 12.81
C PRO A 134 -0.51 -10.78 11.48
N ASN A 135 -1.62 -11.16 10.85
CA ASN A 135 -1.67 -11.83 9.55
C ASN A 135 -2.26 -10.93 8.44
N ASN A 136 -2.30 -9.61 8.66
CA ASN A 136 -2.70 -8.69 7.61
C ASN A 136 -1.58 -8.59 6.55
N PRO A 137 -1.85 -8.85 5.26
CA PRO A 137 -0.81 -8.89 4.23
C PRO A 137 -0.15 -7.53 4.02
N ARG A 138 -0.90 -6.43 4.15
CA ARG A 138 -0.34 -5.07 3.99
C ARG A 138 0.50 -4.65 5.17
N VAL A 139 0.16 -5.07 6.40
CA VAL A 139 1.06 -4.87 7.55
C VAL A 139 2.41 -5.52 7.29
N MET A 140 2.43 -6.78 6.83
CA MET A 140 3.68 -7.48 6.47
C MET A 140 4.43 -6.79 5.32
N LEU A 141 3.71 -6.30 4.31
CA LEU A 141 4.29 -5.52 3.22
C LEU A 141 5.01 -4.27 3.74
N ILE A 142 4.36 -3.50 4.62
CA ILE A 142 4.96 -2.27 5.17
C ILE A 142 6.16 -2.58 6.08
N GLU A 143 6.11 -3.66 6.86
CA GLU A 143 7.27 -4.16 7.59
C GLU A 143 8.43 -4.51 6.64
N ALA A 144 8.16 -5.15 5.50
CA ALA A 144 9.18 -5.49 4.51
C ALA A 144 9.82 -4.24 3.87
N ILE A 145 8.99 -3.27 3.48
CA ILE A 145 9.44 -1.98 2.93
C ILE A 145 10.31 -1.25 3.95
N SER A 146 9.91 -1.26 5.22
CA SER A 146 10.70 -0.67 6.30
C SER A 146 12.04 -1.39 6.46
N ALA A 147 12.05 -2.71 6.45
CA ALA A 147 13.27 -3.50 6.58
C ALA A 147 14.26 -3.22 5.44
N PHE A 148 13.76 -3.00 4.21
CA PHE A 148 14.57 -2.67 3.05
C PHE A 148 15.17 -1.24 3.13
N ASN A 149 14.35 -0.24 3.47
CA ASN A 149 14.75 1.17 3.41
C ASN A 149 15.50 1.67 4.66
N THR A 150 15.49 0.90 5.75
CA THR A 150 16.11 1.31 7.01
C THR A 150 17.58 0.84 7.05
N PRO A 151 18.54 1.67 7.47
CA PRO A 151 19.91 1.19 7.66
C PRO A 151 19.99 0.11 8.75
N PRO A 152 20.95 -0.83 8.69
CA PRO A 152 21.08 -1.90 9.69
C PRO A 152 21.21 -1.40 11.14
N ALA A 153 21.88 -0.25 11.35
CA ALA A 153 22.01 0.38 12.67
C ALA A 153 20.67 0.81 13.30
N TYR A 154 19.62 0.93 12.49
CA TYR A 154 18.27 1.29 12.90
C TYR A 154 17.26 0.14 12.73
N GLY A 155 17.75 -1.09 12.52
CA GLY A 155 16.92 -2.30 12.48
C GLY A 155 16.49 -2.77 11.09
N GLY A 156 16.98 -2.16 10.01
CA GLY A 156 16.74 -2.69 8.67
C GLY A 156 17.60 -3.91 8.34
N SER A 157 17.13 -4.72 7.41
CA SER A 157 17.78 -5.96 6.97
C SER A 157 17.19 -6.41 5.63
N ILE A 158 18.07 -6.65 4.65
CA ILE A 158 17.68 -7.16 3.33
C ILE A 158 17.11 -8.57 3.45
N GLU A 159 17.69 -9.43 4.30
CA GLU A 159 17.17 -10.78 4.56
C GLU A 159 15.76 -10.73 5.16
N ASN A 160 15.52 -9.82 6.11
CA ASN A 160 14.19 -9.62 6.68
C ASN A 160 13.22 -9.07 5.64
N ALA A 161 13.64 -8.15 4.77
CA ALA A 161 12.79 -7.64 3.69
C ALA A 161 12.33 -8.77 2.74
N ILE A 162 13.22 -9.71 2.40
CA ILE A 162 12.88 -10.90 1.61
C ILE A 162 11.86 -11.79 2.34
N SER A 163 12.13 -12.08 3.62
CA SER A 163 11.28 -12.93 4.46
C SER A 163 9.88 -12.34 4.63
N LEU A 164 9.79 -11.06 5.01
CA LEU A 164 8.53 -10.35 5.24
C LEU A 164 7.73 -10.17 3.95
N SER A 165 8.38 -9.86 2.83
CA SER A 165 7.70 -9.77 1.53
C SER A 165 7.14 -11.13 1.09
N SER A 166 7.87 -12.22 1.36
CA SER A 166 7.38 -13.58 1.07
C SER A 166 6.15 -13.90 1.92
N LYS A 167 6.18 -13.57 3.21
CA LYS A 167 5.02 -13.72 4.09
C LYS A 167 3.83 -12.88 3.62
N ALA A 168 4.06 -11.64 3.17
CA ALA A 168 3.00 -10.80 2.61
C ALA A 168 2.37 -11.45 1.38
N ILE A 169 3.18 -11.96 0.45
CA ILE A 169 2.71 -12.69 -0.76
C ILE A 169 1.86 -13.90 -0.38
N ASP A 170 2.31 -14.72 0.58
CA ASP A 170 1.55 -15.88 1.05
C ASP A 170 0.19 -15.47 1.64
N LEU A 171 0.14 -14.36 2.38
CA LEU A 171 -1.10 -13.84 2.96
C LEU A 171 -2.05 -13.24 1.92
N PHE A 172 -1.51 -12.65 0.85
CA PHE A 172 -2.29 -12.17 -0.31
C PHE A 172 -2.88 -13.31 -1.16
N ALA A 173 -2.46 -14.57 -0.98
CA ALA A 173 -3.12 -15.70 -1.62
C ALA A 173 -4.58 -15.88 -1.17
N ASN A 174 -4.95 -15.29 -0.03
CA ASN A 174 -6.35 -15.17 0.36
C ASN A 174 -7.04 -14.12 -0.51
N PRO A 175 -8.20 -14.42 -1.11
CA PRO A 175 -8.96 -13.43 -1.88
C PRO A 175 -9.17 -12.16 -1.04
N CYS A 176 -8.85 -11.01 -1.63
CA CYS A 176 -9.17 -9.73 -1.03
C CYS A 176 -10.68 -9.48 -1.20
N ASP A 177 -11.34 -9.04 -0.14
CA ASP A 177 -12.78 -8.69 -0.22
C ASP A 177 -12.97 -7.24 -0.70
N ASN A 178 -12.29 -6.28 -0.06
CA ASN A 178 -12.57 -4.83 -0.23
C ASN A 178 -11.35 -3.98 -0.58
N ILE A 179 -10.17 -4.38 -0.10
CA ILE A 179 -8.92 -3.65 -0.30
C ILE A 179 -7.97 -4.60 -1.02
N CYS A 180 -7.79 -4.34 -2.31
CA CYS A 180 -7.18 -5.25 -3.27
C CYS A 180 -5.89 -4.70 -3.89
N TRP A 181 -5.07 -4.01 -3.09
CA TRP A 181 -3.74 -3.55 -3.50
C TRP A 181 -2.64 -4.23 -2.69
N GLY A 182 -1.43 -4.22 -3.26
CA GLY A 182 -0.19 -4.58 -2.54
C GLY A 182 0.46 -5.89 -2.98
N LEU A 183 -0.22 -6.78 -3.71
CA LEU A 183 0.38 -8.06 -4.13
C LEU A 183 1.51 -7.84 -5.16
N ALA A 184 1.25 -7.06 -6.23
CA ALA A 184 2.29 -6.71 -7.19
C ALA A 184 3.45 -5.94 -6.52
N GLU A 185 3.15 -5.03 -5.58
CA GLU A 185 4.15 -4.32 -4.78
C GLU A 185 5.01 -5.28 -3.93
N ALA A 186 4.40 -6.29 -3.30
CA ALA A 186 5.12 -7.26 -2.47
C ALA A 186 6.12 -8.08 -3.29
N TYR A 187 5.74 -8.50 -4.50
CA TYR A 187 6.67 -9.12 -5.45
C TYR A 187 7.78 -8.14 -5.83
N THR A 188 7.45 -6.90 -6.18
CA THR A 188 8.46 -5.91 -6.57
C THR A 188 9.46 -5.59 -5.46
N TRP A 189 9.00 -5.40 -4.23
CA TRP A 189 9.87 -5.19 -3.08
C TRP A 189 10.71 -6.42 -2.74
N ARG A 190 10.15 -7.63 -2.84
CA ARG A 190 10.95 -8.85 -2.69
C ARG A 190 12.04 -8.94 -3.76
N GLY A 191 11.71 -8.60 -5.00
CA GLY A 191 12.67 -8.60 -6.10
C GLY A 191 13.80 -7.59 -5.88
N LEU A 192 13.49 -6.37 -5.43
CA LEU A 192 14.50 -5.38 -5.06
C LEU A 192 15.42 -5.87 -3.92
N ALA A 193 14.84 -6.53 -2.91
CA ALA A 193 15.60 -7.11 -1.81
C ALA A 193 16.49 -8.27 -2.28
N LYS A 194 15.99 -9.18 -3.14
CA LYS A 194 16.77 -10.25 -3.75
C LYS A 194 17.92 -9.72 -4.61
N GLN A 195 17.65 -8.72 -5.45
CA GLN A 195 18.69 -8.06 -6.24
C GLN A 195 19.78 -7.47 -5.33
N SER A 196 19.38 -6.77 -4.27
CA SER A 196 20.31 -6.20 -3.27
C SER A 196 21.11 -7.27 -2.53
N ASN A 197 20.57 -8.49 -2.42
CA ASN A 197 21.22 -9.66 -1.85
C ASN A 197 22.05 -10.46 -2.87
N GLY A 198 22.16 -10.00 -4.13
CA GLY A 198 22.89 -10.68 -5.20
C GLY A 198 22.10 -11.75 -5.97
N ASP A 199 20.85 -12.02 -5.59
CA ASP A 199 19.94 -12.92 -6.32
C ASP A 199 19.22 -12.16 -7.44
N ARG A 200 19.96 -11.91 -8.51
CA ARG A 200 19.45 -11.17 -9.67
C ARG A 200 18.34 -11.93 -10.41
N GLN A 201 18.49 -13.25 -10.60
CA GLN A 201 17.47 -14.04 -11.31
C GLN A 201 16.17 -14.08 -10.51
N GLY A 202 16.24 -14.31 -9.20
CA GLY A 202 15.05 -14.29 -8.36
C GLY A 202 14.36 -12.93 -8.29
N ALA A 203 15.09 -11.82 -8.55
CA ALA A 203 14.50 -10.49 -8.69
C ALA A 203 13.70 -10.34 -10.00
N ILE A 204 14.27 -10.78 -11.13
CA ILE A 204 13.61 -10.77 -12.43
C ILE A 204 12.33 -11.62 -12.40
N ASP A 205 12.40 -12.80 -11.78
CA ASP A 205 11.26 -13.70 -11.63
C ASP A 205 10.13 -13.02 -10.82
N ASP A 206 10.47 -12.33 -9.73
CA ASP A 206 9.50 -11.58 -8.93
C ASP A 206 8.88 -10.41 -9.71
N TRP A 207 9.67 -9.66 -10.49
CA TRP A 207 9.13 -8.56 -11.30
C TRP A 207 8.23 -9.04 -12.44
N HIS A 208 8.55 -10.18 -13.05
CA HIS A 208 7.64 -10.83 -13.99
C HIS A 208 6.32 -11.23 -13.33
N GLU A 209 6.36 -11.75 -12.11
CA GLU A 209 5.14 -12.10 -11.39
C GLU A 209 4.32 -10.87 -11.03
N ALA A 210 4.94 -9.76 -10.63
CA ALA A 210 4.26 -8.48 -10.44
C ALA A 210 3.52 -8.02 -11.71
N VAL A 211 4.13 -8.19 -12.90
CA VAL A 211 3.48 -7.91 -14.19
C VAL A 211 2.37 -8.91 -14.51
N ASN A 212 2.50 -10.19 -14.16
CA ASN A 212 1.43 -11.18 -14.35
C ASN A 212 0.19 -10.83 -13.52
N ILE A 213 0.39 -10.36 -12.29
CA ILE A 213 -0.66 -9.94 -11.37
C ILE A 213 -1.31 -8.65 -11.85
N GLN A 214 -0.49 -7.68 -12.27
CA GLN A 214 -0.94 -6.37 -12.71
C GLN A 214 -0.19 -6.00 -14.00
N PRO A 215 -0.78 -6.30 -15.19
CA PRO A 215 -0.10 -6.14 -16.48
C PRO A 215 0.39 -4.74 -16.79
N ASP A 216 -0.21 -3.70 -16.19
CA ASP A 216 0.19 -2.31 -16.37
C ASP A 216 1.05 -1.77 -15.22
N TYR A 217 1.54 -2.62 -14.30
CA TYR A 217 2.32 -2.18 -13.14
C TYR A 217 3.67 -1.59 -13.54
N GLY A 218 3.69 -0.26 -13.68
CA GLY A 218 4.78 0.47 -14.31
C GLY A 218 6.14 0.31 -13.63
N TRP A 219 6.17 0.12 -12.30
CA TRP A 219 7.44 -0.03 -11.59
C TRP A 219 8.14 -1.35 -11.93
N ALA A 220 7.41 -2.46 -12.02
CA ALA A 220 7.98 -3.73 -12.41
C ALA A 220 8.48 -3.71 -13.87
N HIS A 221 7.73 -3.09 -14.78
CA HIS A 221 8.20 -2.88 -16.16
C HIS A 221 9.51 -2.09 -16.21
N PHE A 222 9.58 -0.98 -15.48
CA PHE A 222 10.80 -0.17 -15.40
C PHE A 222 12.01 -0.98 -14.89
N LEU A 223 11.84 -1.77 -13.83
CA LEU A 223 12.92 -2.59 -13.27
C LEU A 223 13.38 -3.69 -14.25
N LEU A 224 12.45 -4.32 -14.96
CA LEU A 224 12.75 -5.30 -16.01
C LEU A 224 13.48 -4.67 -17.21
N GLU A 225 13.13 -3.45 -17.59
CA GLU A 225 13.85 -2.71 -18.65
C GLU A 225 15.26 -2.34 -18.23
N GLN A 226 15.42 -1.78 -17.02
CA GLN A 226 16.73 -1.42 -16.47
C GLN A 226 17.69 -2.63 -16.40
N ASP A 227 17.17 -3.79 -16.04
CA ASP A 227 17.95 -5.02 -15.95
C ASP A 227 18.42 -5.55 -17.32
N LYS A 228 17.58 -5.40 -18.36
CA LYS A 228 17.96 -5.72 -19.75
C LYS A 228 19.09 -4.83 -20.25
N ASP A 229 19.03 -3.54 -19.94
CA ASP A 229 20.05 -2.57 -20.36
C ASP A 229 21.39 -2.82 -19.65
N ALA A 230 21.35 -3.24 -18.37
CA ALA A 230 22.56 -3.60 -17.61
C ALA A 230 23.23 -4.90 -18.09
N SER A 231 22.57 -5.69 -18.94
CA SER A 231 23.10 -6.96 -19.49
C SER A 231 23.79 -6.82 -20.84
N GLN A 232 23.71 -5.65 -21.47
CA GLN A 232 24.29 -5.34 -22.78
C GLN A 232 25.64 -4.64 -22.63
#